data_AF-A0A0A0KNL4-F1
#
_entry.id   AF-A0A0A0KNL4-F1
#
_cell.length_a   1.000
_cell.length_b   1.000
_cell.length_c   1.000
_cell.angle_alpha   90.00
_cell.angle_beta   90.00
_cell.angle_gamma   90.00
#
_symmetry.space_group_name_H-M   'P 1'
#
loop_
_entity.id
_entity.type
_entity.pdbx_description
1 polymer ?
#
loop_
_entity_poly.entity_id
_entity_poly.type
_entity_poly.pdbx_seq_one_letter_code
_entity_poly.pdbx_strand_id
1 'polypeptide(L)'
;MGLARPHKPTNGFSPRWVFLFCIASFFLGVFVVDRFWAVPDPVETDEEASVDKVQSKTSHPIVNCEKKEASFQADILSQVSQTHDVIMTLDKTISSLEVQLAAARASKADNDEGSPMVTEPGAKILKERPKVFFVMGIITAFSSRKRRDSIRETWMPQGEELRKLEVEKGIIIRFVIGHSATPGGVLDRAVDAEEVQHKDFLKLNHIEGYHELSSKTQIYFSTAVAKWDADFFIKVDDDVHINLGMVGSTLARHRSKPRVYIGCMKSGPVLAQKGVKYHEPEYWKFGEEGNKYFRHATGQIYAISKDLATYISVNRPILHKFANEDVSLGSWFIGLDVEHIDDRSLCCGTPLDCEWKAQAGNPCAASFDWSCSGICKSVERMEEVHQRCGEGDEAIWHTSF
;
A
#
# COMPACT_ATOMS: atom_id res chain seq x y z
N MET A 1 6.63 3.20 -81.88
CA MET A 1 6.80 4.13 -80.75
C MET A 1 6.20 3.44 -79.52
N GLY A 2 6.88 3.15 -78.42
CA GLY A 2 8.22 3.48 -77.96
C GLY A 2 8.73 2.45 -76.95
N LEU A 3 10.03 2.52 -76.71
CA LEU A 3 10.93 1.58 -76.05
C LEU A 3 10.59 1.22 -74.59
N ALA A 4 10.73 -0.05 -74.24
CA ALA A 4 10.87 -0.51 -72.86
C ALA A 4 12.30 -0.20 -72.34
N ARG A 5 12.39 0.43 -71.17
CA ARG A 5 13.64 0.57 -70.40
C ARG A 5 13.81 -0.63 -69.45
N PRO A 6 15.03 -1.16 -69.24
CA PRO A 6 15.27 -2.20 -68.25
C PRO A 6 15.47 -1.58 -66.86
N HIS A 7 14.79 -2.10 -65.85
CA HIS A 7 15.11 -1.79 -64.46
C HIS A 7 16.33 -2.61 -64.00
N LYS A 8 17.34 -1.91 -63.48
CA LYS A 8 18.59 -2.45 -62.93
C LYS A 8 18.32 -3.44 -61.77
N PRO A 9 19.09 -4.54 -61.65
CA PRO A 9 19.14 -5.28 -60.40
C PRO A 9 19.84 -4.44 -59.33
N THR A 10 19.17 -4.22 -58.20
CA THR A 10 19.80 -3.69 -56.99
C THR A 10 20.71 -4.77 -56.42
N ASN A 11 22.00 -4.47 -56.27
CA ASN A 11 22.96 -5.30 -55.56
C ASN A 11 22.58 -5.33 -54.06
N GLY A 12 21.68 -6.24 -53.69
CA GLY A 12 21.41 -6.57 -52.29
C GLY A 12 22.53 -7.47 -51.75
N PHE A 13 23.01 -7.18 -50.54
CA PHE A 13 23.98 -8.04 -49.87
C PHE A 13 23.37 -9.42 -49.61
N SER A 14 24.15 -10.46 -49.92
CA SER A 14 23.75 -11.84 -49.68
C SER A 14 23.43 -12.06 -48.19
N PRO A 15 22.37 -12.82 -47.84
CA PRO A 15 21.99 -13.08 -46.45
C PRO A 15 23.13 -13.76 -45.65
N ARG A 16 24.08 -14.41 -46.32
CA ARG A 16 25.31 -14.94 -45.68
C ARG A 16 26.23 -13.82 -45.18
N TRP A 17 26.31 -12.71 -45.89
CA TRP A 17 27.10 -11.55 -45.47
C TRP A 17 26.41 -10.81 -44.31
N VAL A 18 25.09 -10.69 -44.32
CA VAL A 18 24.33 -10.12 -43.19
C VAL A 18 24.57 -10.94 -41.92
N PHE A 19 24.51 -12.27 -42.02
CA PHE A 19 24.78 -13.16 -40.88
C PHE A 19 26.22 -13.02 -40.34
N LEU A 20 27.21 -12.90 -41.24
CA LEU A 20 28.60 -12.65 -40.86
C LEU A 20 28.79 -11.29 -40.18
N PHE A 21 28.14 -10.23 -40.68
CA PHE A 21 28.19 -8.91 -40.04
C PHE A 21 27.51 -8.88 -38.66
N CYS A 22 26.41 -9.61 -38.48
CA CYS A 22 25.75 -9.74 -37.17
C CYS A 22 26.64 -10.47 -36.16
N ILE A 23 27.29 -11.56 -36.57
CA ILE A 23 28.23 -12.29 -35.71
C ILE A 23 29.45 -11.43 -35.37
N ALA A 24 30.04 -10.75 -36.35
CA ALA A 24 31.18 -9.87 -36.13
C ALA A 24 30.82 -8.71 -35.16
N SER A 25 29.62 -8.15 -35.28
CA SER A 25 29.14 -7.08 -34.39
C SER A 25 28.91 -7.59 -32.96
N PHE A 26 28.41 -8.82 -32.79
CA PHE A 26 28.23 -9.45 -31.49
C PHE A 26 29.58 -9.68 -30.79
N PHE A 27 30.58 -10.24 -31.50
CA PHE A 27 31.91 -10.44 -30.93
C PHE A 27 32.64 -9.11 -30.65
N LEU A 28 32.48 -8.10 -31.50
CA LEU A 28 33.03 -6.77 -31.25
C LEU A 28 32.40 -6.13 -29.99
N GLY A 29 31.09 -6.33 -29.79
CA GLY A 29 30.38 -5.88 -28.58
C GLY A 29 30.89 -6.54 -27.30
N VAL A 30 31.11 -7.87 -27.32
CA VAL A 30 31.68 -8.61 -26.18
C VAL A 30 33.09 -8.13 -25.86
N PHE A 31 33.95 -7.92 -26.87
CA PHE A 31 35.30 -7.39 -26.67
C PHE A 31 35.33 -5.95 -26.12
N VAL A 32 34.33 -5.13 -26.43
CA VAL A 32 34.22 -3.76 -25.88
C VAL A 32 33.74 -3.81 -24.43
N VAL A 33 32.78 -4.67 -24.10
CA VAL A 33 32.26 -4.79 -22.72
C VAL A 33 33.31 -5.38 -21.78
N ASP A 34 34.06 -6.39 -22.20
CA ASP A 34 35.17 -6.97 -21.40
C ASP A 34 36.33 -5.98 -21.18
N ARG A 35 36.50 -5.00 -22.07
CA ARG A 35 37.57 -3.99 -21.95
C ARG A 35 37.21 -2.83 -21.01
N PHE A 36 35.94 -2.65 -20.65
CA PHE A 36 35.47 -1.59 -19.76
C PHE A 36 35.12 -2.04 -18.33
N TRP A 37 35.19 -3.36 -18.03
CA TRP A 37 34.88 -3.91 -16.71
C TRP A 37 36.04 -4.66 -16.02
N ALA A 38 37.29 -4.38 -16.40
CA ALA A 38 38.45 -4.78 -15.60
C ALA A 38 38.70 -3.77 -14.48
N VAL A 39 38.02 -3.97 -13.34
CA VAL A 39 38.45 -3.40 -12.05
C VAL A 39 39.79 -4.06 -11.69
N PRO A 40 40.86 -3.32 -11.34
CA PRO A 40 42.10 -3.93 -10.91
C PRO A 40 42.01 -4.31 -9.43
N ASP A 41 42.20 -5.60 -9.12
CA ASP A 41 42.56 -6.08 -7.78
C ASP A 41 44.00 -5.64 -7.45
N PRO A 42 44.30 -5.15 -6.23
CA PRO A 42 45.67 -4.90 -5.82
C PRO A 42 46.34 -6.20 -5.37
N VAL A 43 47.38 -6.52 -6.14
CA VAL A 43 48.41 -7.57 -6.04
C VAL A 43 49.01 -7.76 -4.64
N GLU A 44 49.03 -9.02 -4.16
CA GLU A 44 50.10 -9.55 -3.31
C GLU A 44 51.28 -9.97 -4.20
N THR A 45 52.50 -9.55 -3.88
CA THR A 45 53.73 -10.28 -4.25
C THR A 45 54.81 -10.04 -3.19
N ASP A 46 55.11 -11.11 -2.46
CA ASP A 46 56.44 -11.37 -1.93
C ASP A 46 57.42 -11.55 -3.10
N GLU A 47 58.59 -10.92 -3.04
CA GLU A 47 59.88 -11.60 -3.18
C GLU A 47 61.06 -10.65 -2.86
N GLU A 48 61.95 -11.17 -2.02
CA GLU A 48 63.26 -10.63 -1.66
C GLU A 48 64.22 -10.64 -2.87
N ALA A 49 65.08 -9.61 -3.00
CA ALA A 49 66.54 -9.77 -3.13
C ALA A 49 67.31 -8.45 -3.36
N SER A 50 68.44 -8.33 -2.64
CA SER A 50 69.66 -7.51 -2.88
C SER A 50 69.60 -6.00 -2.59
N VAL A 51 70.12 -5.54 -1.43
CA VAL A 51 71.53 -5.11 -1.14
C VAL A 51 71.91 -3.78 -1.81
N ASP A 52 71.89 -2.65 -1.07
CA ASP A 52 73.12 -2.07 -0.50
C ASP A 52 72.87 -0.88 0.48
N LYS A 53 73.73 -0.86 1.52
CA LYS A 53 74.13 0.18 2.49
C LYS A 53 73.58 1.63 2.39
N VAL A 54 73.18 2.22 3.54
CA VAL A 54 74.00 3.07 4.44
C VAL A 54 73.15 3.59 5.62
N GLN A 55 73.76 3.54 6.82
CA GLN A 55 73.43 4.11 8.14
C GLN A 55 72.54 5.38 8.24
N SER A 56 71.63 5.40 9.23
CA SER A 56 71.78 6.24 10.45
C SER A 56 70.65 5.98 11.47
N LYS A 57 71.01 6.02 12.75
CA LYS A 57 70.20 5.84 13.97
C LYS A 57 69.20 7.00 14.17
N THR A 58 67.99 6.73 14.71
CA THR A 58 67.55 7.13 16.07
C THR A 58 66.15 6.60 16.43
N SER A 59 65.96 6.37 17.73
CA SER A 59 64.88 5.73 18.51
C SER A 59 63.52 6.42 18.54
N HIS A 60 62.40 5.65 18.67
CA HIS A 60 61.26 5.82 19.62
C HIS A 60 60.12 4.78 19.38
N PRO A 61 59.18 4.54 20.32
CA PRO A 61 58.75 3.20 20.76
C PRO A 61 57.57 2.58 20.00
N ILE A 62 57.50 1.24 20.04
CA ILE A 62 56.45 0.39 19.51
C ILE A 62 55.12 0.64 20.27
N VAL A 63 54.10 1.10 19.56
CA VAL A 63 52.69 1.01 19.98
C VAL A 63 52.03 -0.07 19.13
N ASN A 64 51.49 -1.08 19.80
CA ASN A 64 50.88 -2.26 19.21
C ASN A 64 49.53 -1.91 18.55
N CYS A 65 49.41 -2.16 17.23
CA CYS A 65 48.32 -1.70 16.37
C CYS A 65 47.33 -2.80 15.92
N GLU A 66 47.17 -3.90 16.67
CA GLU A 66 46.29 -5.01 16.23
C GLU A 66 44.90 -5.05 16.89
N LYS A 67 44.49 -4.01 17.64
CA LYS A 67 43.15 -3.97 18.27
C LYS A 67 42.23 -2.85 17.78
N LYS A 68 42.65 -2.02 16.81
CA LYS A 68 41.87 -0.84 16.37
C LYS A 68 41.01 -1.06 15.13
N GLU A 69 41.28 -2.06 14.29
CA GLU A 69 40.56 -2.21 13.02
C GLU A 69 39.12 -2.71 13.19
N ALA A 70 38.90 -3.70 14.06
CA ALA A 70 37.54 -4.22 14.33
C ALA A 70 36.61 -3.17 15.00
N SER A 71 37.16 -2.30 15.84
CA SER A 71 36.42 -1.18 16.46
C SER A 71 36.05 -0.11 15.44
N PHE A 72 36.95 0.17 14.48
CA PHE A 72 36.77 1.24 13.50
C PHE A 72 35.76 0.86 12.41
N GLN A 73 35.74 -0.39 11.96
CA GLN A 73 34.72 -0.88 11.02
C GLN A 73 33.32 -0.97 11.63
N ALA A 74 33.21 -1.36 12.91
CA ALA A 74 31.94 -1.33 13.63
C ALA A 74 31.42 0.11 13.81
N ASP A 75 32.30 1.07 14.11
CA ASP A 75 31.95 2.49 14.21
C ASP A 75 31.50 3.08 12.86
N ILE A 76 32.17 2.73 11.75
CA ILE A 76 31.77 3.19 10.41
C ILE A 76 30.39 2.62 10.03
N LEU A 77 30.16 1.32 10.24
CA LEU A 77 28.85 0.71 9.96
C LEU A 77 27.74 1.29 10.84
N SER A 78 28.04 1.58 12.11
CA SER A 78 27.13 2.28 13.02
C SER A 78 26.81 3.70 12.53
N GLN A 79 27.83 4.46 12.11
CA GLN A 79 27.64 5.82 11.56
C GLN A 79 26.87 5.82 10.24
N VAL A 80 27.10 4.84 9.37
CA VAL A 80 26.35 4.69 8.11
C VAL A 80 24.87 4.34 8.41
N SER A 81 24.61 3.45 9.35
CA SER A 81 23.25 3.13 9.80
C SER A 81 22.55 4.37 10.38
N GLN A 82 23.21 5.11 11.27
CA GLN A 82 22.68 6.35 11.84
C GLN A 82 22.40 7.41 10.77
N THR A 83 23.27 7.51 9.77
CA THR A 83 23.08 8.45 8.65
C THR A 83 21.86 8.04 7.82
N HIS A 84 21.67 6.75 7.57
CA HIS A 84 20.50 6.25 6.85
C HIS A 84 19.20 6.51 7.63
N ASP A 85 19.21 6.30 8.95
CA ASP A 85 18.06 6.60 9.82
C ASP A 85 17.72 8.10 9.82
N VAL A 86 18.74 8.98 9.83
CA VAL A 86 18.55 10.43 9.74
C VAL A 86 17.97 10.82 8.38
N ILE A 87 18.46 10.24 7.28
CA ILE A 87 17.93 10.49 5.93
C ILE A 87 16.47 10.06 5.85
N MET A 88 16.14 8.84 6.30
CA MET A 88 14.76 8.35 6.33
C MET A 88 13.84 9.26 7.16
N THR A 89 14.33 9.73 8.32
CA THR A 89 13.57 10.63 9.19
C THR A 89 13.34 11.99 8.52
N LEU A 90 14.33 12.51 7.82
CA LEU A 90 14.23 13.77 7.09
C LEU A 90 13.28 13.65 5.89
N ASP A 91 13.39 12.59 5.09
CA ASP A 91 12.48 12.31 3.97
C ASP A 91 11.03 12.14 4.44
N LYS A 92 10.82 11.48 5.57
CA LYS A 92 9.50 11.37 6.22
C LYS A 92 8.98 12.74 6.65
N THR A 93 9.85 13.60 7.17
CA THR A 93 9.49 14.96 7.60
C THR A 93 9.13 15.84 6.40
N ILE A 94 9.93 15.82 5.34
CA ILE A 94 9.67 16.58 4.11
C ILE A 94 8.37 16.10 3.46
N SER A 95 8.20 14.78 3.27
CA SER A 95 6.98 14.20 2.72
C SER A 95 5.75 14.59 3.56
N SER A 96 5.85 14.52 4.89
CA SER A 96 4.78 14.95 5.80
C SER A 96 4.46 16.45 5.66
N LEU A 97 5.46 17.32 5.48
CA LEU A 97 5.26 18.76 5.32
C LEU A 97 4.62 19.10 3.97
N GLU A 98 5.06 18.47 2.88
CA GLU A 98 4.45 18.63 1.56
C GLU A 98 2.99 18.17 1.55
N VAL A 99 2.73 17.04 2.20
CA VAL A 99 1.40 16.48 2.43
C VAL A 99 0.51 17.42 3.24
N GLN A 100 1.02 17.96 4.36
CA GLN A 100 0.28 18.92 5.19
C GLN A 100 -0.02 20.22 4.43
N LEU A 101 0.93 20.71 3.64
CA LEU A 101 0.74 21.89 2.80
C LEU A 101 -0.34 21.65 1.75
N ALA A 102 -0.35 20.45 1.14
CA ALA A 102 -1.35 20.07 0.15
C ALA A 102 -2.75 19.88 0.77
N ALA A 103 -2.85 19.25 1.95
CA ALA A 103 -4.10 19.12 2.69
C ALA A 103 -4.66 20.49 3.15
N ALA A 104 -3.79 21.40 3.62
CA ALA A 104 -4.18 22.77 3.96
C ALA A 104 -4.71 23.54 2.73
N ARG A 105 -4.16 23.30 1.54
CA ARG A 105 -4.67 23.87 0.29
C ARG A 105 -6.02 23.27 -0.11
N ALA A 106 -6.20 21.95 -0.01
CA ALA A 106 -7.45 21.27 -0.34
C ALA A 106 -8.61 21.69 0.58
N SER A 107 -8.38 21.79 1.89
CA SER A 107 -9.36 22.29 2.86
C SER A 107 -9.76 23.77 2.66
N LYS A 108 -8.89 24.58 2.03
CA LYS A 108 -9.25 25.94 1.63
C LYS A 108 -10.13 25.97 0.39
N ALA A 109 -9.95 25.02 -0.54
CA ALA A 109 -10.74 24.91 -1.76
C ALA A 109 -12.18 24.40 -1.49
N ASP A 110 -12.37 23.47 -0.55
CA ASP A 110 -13.71 22.96 -0.19
C ASP A 110 -14.60 24.02 0.51
N ASN A 111 -14.03 25.13 1.00
CA ASN A 111 -14.80 26.21 1.64
C ASN A 111 -15.34 27.27 0.64
N ASP A 112 -14.96 27.21 -0.64
CA ASP A 112 -15.28 28.27 -1.62
C ASP A 112 -16.50 27.97 -2.52
N GLU A 113 -17.16 26.82 -2.38
CA GLU A 113 -18.41 26.50 -3.10
C GLU A 113 -19.65 26.61 -2.18
N GLY A 114 -20.15 27.84 -1.95
CA GLY A 114 -21.53 28.07 -1.49
C GLY A 114 -21.82 29.24 -0.54
N SER A 115 -21.91 30.47 -1.09
CA SER A 115 -22.63 31.68 -0.58
C SER A 115 -22.07 32.48 0.63
N PRO A 116 -22.25 33.83 0.69
CA PRO A 116 -21.35 34.75 1.39
C PRO A 116 -21.83 35.27 2.77
N MET A 117 -20.89 35.94 3.48
CA MET A 117 -20.98 36.70 4.75
C MET A 117 -21.05 35.85 6.03
N VAL A 118 -20.21 36.04 7.07
CA VAL A 118 -19.54 37.24 7.62
C VAL A 118 -18.09 36.91 8.01
N THR A 119 -17.16 37.79 7.67
CA THR A 119 -15.75 37.75 8.07
C THR A 119 -15.59 38.09 9.55
N GLU A 120 -15.27 37.09 10.37
CA GLU A 120 -14.42 37.30 11.55
C GLU A 120 -13.01 36.79 11.23
N PRO A 121 -11.95 37.61 11.43
CA PRO A 121 -10.58 37.16 11.29
C PRO A 121 -10.14 36.41 12.56
N GLY A 122 -10.71 35.23 12.76
CA GLY A 122 -10.20 34.25 13.71
C GLY A 122 -9.34 33.26 12.94
N ALA A 123 -8.02 33.30 13.13
CA ALA A 123 -7.15 32.20 12.75
C ALA A 123 -7.75 30.93 13.37
N LYS A 124 -8.40 30.08 12.56
CA LYS A 124 -8.83 28.76 12.99
C LYS A 124 -7.55 28.05 13.40
N ILE A 125 -7.31 27.98 14.70
CA ILE A 125 -6.37 27.05 15.30
C ILE A 125 -6.71 25.72 14.63
N LEU A 126 -5.82 25.20 13.79
CA LEU A 126 -5.92 23.85 13.27
C LEU A 126 -6.03 22.98 14.51
N LYS A 127 -7.24 22.51 14.84
CA LYS A 127 -7.40 21.52 15.91
C LYS A 127 -6.51 20.36 15.48
N GLU A 128 -5.45 20.13 16.22
CA GLU A 128 -4.56 19.00 15.95
C GLU A 128 -5.42 17.74 15.93
N ARG A 129 -5.41 17.05 14.79
CA ARG A 129 -6.18 15.80 14.63
C ARG A 129 -5.60 14.77 15.60
N PRO A 130 -6.43 13.91 16.22
CA PRO A 130 -5.93 12.87 17.11
C PRO A 130 -4.93 11.97 16.39
N LYS A 131 -3.76 11.77 17.00
CA LYS A 131 -2.76 10.82 16.53
C LYS A 131 -3.17 9.41 16.90
N VAL A 132 -3.22 8.53 15.93
CA VAL A 132 -3.65 7.14 16.08
C VAL A 132 -2.72 6.22 15.30
N PHE A 133 -2.70 4.94 15.62
CA PHE A 133 -1.90 3.96 14.88
C PHE A 133 -2.51 3.69 13.50
N PHE A 134 -3.76 3.24 13.44
CA PHE A 134 -4.46 3.10 12.17
C PHE A 134 -5.96 3.36 12.28
N VAL A 135 -6.56 3.71 11.14
CA VAL A 135 -8.01 3.82 10.97
C VAL A 135 -8.46 2.73 10.01
N MET A 136 -9.38 1.87 10.45
CA MET A 136 -10.00 0.82 9.66
C MET A 136 -11.44 1.18 9.32
N GLY A 137 -11.72 1.34 8.03
CA GLY A 137 -13.05 1.56 7.48
C GLY A 137 -13.63 0.27 6.93
N ILE A 138 -14.69 -0.23 7.55
CA ILE A 138 -15.47 -1.37 7.08
C ILE A 138 -16.53 -0.84 6.12
N ILE A 139 -16.34 -1.03 4.82
CA ILE A 139 -17.25 -0.55 3.79
C ILE A 139 -18.53 -1.40 3.80
N THR A 140 -19.66 -0.76 4.09
CA THR A 140 -20.95 -1.44 4.27
C THR A 140 -22.08 -0.73 3.51
N ALA A 141 -23.24 -1.36 3.38
CA ALA A 141 -24.42 -0.76 2.73
C ALA A 141 -25.65 -0.77 3.65
N PHE A 142 -26.71 -0.06 3.25
CA PHE A 142 -27.99 -0.07 3.98
C PHE A 142 -28.55 -1.49 4.18
N SER A 143 -28.42 -2.35 3.18
CA SER A 143 -28.90 -3.75 3.24
C SER A 143 -28.06 -4.65 4.16
N SER A 144 -26.88 -4.21 4.59
CA SER A 144 -25.91 -5.04 5.30
C SER A 144 -26.03 -5.02 6.82
N ARG A 145 -27.19 -4.62 7.38
CA ARG A 145 -27.39 -4.54 8.84
C ARG A 145 -26.95 -5.82 9.57
N LYS A 146 -27.44 -6.96 9.12
CA LYS A 146 -27.11 -8.27 9.72
C LYS A 146 -25.62 -8.63 9.63
N ARG A 147 -24.92 -8.17 8.58
CA ARG A 147 -23.47 -8.38 8.45
C ARG A 147 -22.71 -7.55 9.48
N ARG A 148 -23.10 -6.29 9.68
CA ARG A 148 -22.53 -5.45 10.74
C ARG A 148 -22.74 -6.06 12.12
N ASP A 149 -23.95 -6.55 12.40
CA ASP A 149 -24.24 -7.24 13.65
C ASP A 149 -23.33 -8.48 13.82
N SER A 150 -23.16 -9.32 12.79
CA SER A 150 -22.24 -10.46 12.88
C SER A 150 -20.77 -10.08 13.08
N ILE A 151 -20.32 -8.93 12.56
CA ILE A 151 -18.95 -8.42 12.78
C ILE A 151 -18.78 -7.98 14.24
N ARG A 152 -19.77 -7.25 14.77
CA ARG A 152 -19.80 -6.81 16.17
C ARG A 152 -19.85 -7.98 17.15
N GLU A 153 -20.61 -9.02 16.81
CA GLU A 153 -20.73 -10.24 17.61
C GLU A 153 -19.48 -11.12 17.56
N THR A 154 -18.53 -10.83 16.66
CA THR A 154 -17.29 -11.59 16.48
C THR A 154 -16.05 -10.72 16.67
N TRP A 155 -15.34 -10.36 15.61
CA TRP A 155 -13.98 -9.82 15.68
C TRP A 155 -13.90 -8.32 16.00
N MET A 156 -15.01 -7.57 15.94
CA MET A 156 -15.01 -6.14 16.24
C MET A 156 -15.47 -5.87 17.67
N PRO A 157 -14.61 -5.32 18.55
CA PRO A 157 -15.02 -4.93 19.89
C PRO A 157 -16.17 -3.92 19.88
N GLN A 158 -17.00 -3.94 20.94
CA GLN A 158 -18.17 -3.08 21.09
C GLN A 158 -18.08 -2.23 22.36
N GLY A 159 -18.86 -1.13 22.39
CA GLY A 159 -19.08 -0.36 23.62
C GLY A 159 -17.78 0.17 24.25
N GLU A 160 -17.54 -0.16 25.52
CA GLU A 160 -16.34 0.28 26.23
C GLU A 160 -15.07 -0.39 25.72
N GLU A 161 -15.11 -1.64 25.24
CA GLU A 161 -13.94 -2.30 24.66
C GLU A 161 -13.50 -1.65 23.35
N LEU A 162 -14.46 -1.18 22.53
CA LEU A 162 -14.13 -0.38 21.35
C LEU A 162 -13.44 0.93 21.74
N ARG A 163 -13.93 1.63 22.76
CA ARG A 163 -13.28 2.86 23.25
C ARG A 163 -11.90 2.60 23.83
N LYS A 164 -11.74 1.50 24.57
CA LYS A 164 -10.46 1.06 25.10
C LYS A 164 -9.47 0.80 23.96
N LEU A 165 -9.91 0.17 22.87
CA LEU A 165 -9.09 -0.06 21.69
C LEU A 165 -8.63 1.26 21.05
N GLU A 166 -9.52 2.25 20.98
CA GLU A 166 -9.19 3.58 20.45
C GLU A 166 -8.18 4.33 21.32
N VAL A 167 -8.33 4.28 22.64
CA VAL A 167 -7.49 5.03 23.58
C VAL A 167 -6.16 4.35 23.84
N GLU A 168 -6.16 3.05 24.13
CA GLU A 168 -4.97 2.32 24.55
C GLU A 168 -4.11 1.85 23.38
N LYS A 169 -4.74 1.48 22.25
CA LYS A 169 -4.02 0.98 21.07
C LYS A 169 -3.94 1.99 19.93
N GLY A 170 -4.70 3.09 20.00
CA GLY A 170 -4.77 4.05 18.91
C GLY A 170 -5.38 3.43 17.65
N ILE A 171 -6.33 2.49 17.80
CA ILE A 171 -6.95 1.80 16.67
C ILE A 171 -8.39 2.28 16.54
N ILE A 172 -8.72 2.90 15.42
CA ILE A 172 -10.07 3.37 15.12
C ILE A 172 -10.73 2.41 14.14
N ILE A 173 -11.86 1.81 14.50
CA ILE A 173 -12.65 0.96 13.60
C ILE A 173 -14.02 1.57 13.40
N ARG A 174 -14.44 1.80 12.16
CA ARG A 174 -15.76 2.37 11.84
C ARG A 174 -16.41 1.68 10.66
N PHE A 175 -17.72 1.45 10.75
CA PHE A 175 -18.55 1.12 9.59
C PHE A 175 -18.71 2.36 8.72
N VAL A 176 -18.31 2.27 7.46
CA VAL A 176 -18.30 3.40 6.53
C VAL A 176 -19.55 3.35 5.67
N ILE A 177 -20.40 4.36 5.80
CA ILE A 177 -21.70 4.44 5.13
C ILE A 177 -21.97 5.85 4.64
N GLY A 178 -22.52 5.98 3.45
CA GLY A 178 -23.05 7.23 2.91
C GLY A 178 -24.47 7.50 3.42
N HIS A 179 -25.18 8.35 2.71
CA HIS A 179 -26.60 8.65 2.93
C HIS A 179 -27.43 8.20 1.73
N SER A 180 -28.73 8.09 1.94
CA SER A 180 -29.67 7.76 0.88
C SER A 180 -29.84 8.94 -0.08
N ALA A 181 -30.37 8.68 -1.28
CA ALA A 181 -30.67 9.73 -2.26
C ALA A 181 -31.73 10.73 -1.76
N THR A 182 -32.51 10.36 -0.74
CA THR A 182 -33.51 11.22 -0.10
C THR A 182 -33.10 11.46 1.36
N PRO A 183 -32.31 12.51 1.65
CA PRO A 183 -31.80 12.77 3.00
C PRO A 183 -32.89 12.73 4.07
N GLY A 184 -32.65 11.95 5.13
CA GLY A 184 -33.61 11.78 6.23
C GLY A 184 -34.75 10.80 5.93
N GLY A 185 -34.60 10.00 4.86
CA GLY A 185 -35.48 8.90 4.52
C GLY A 185 -35.42 7.73 5.52
N VAL A 186 -36.21 6.68 5.26
CA VAL A 186 -36.30 5.51 6.16
C VAL A 186 -34.95 4.81 6.35
N LEU A 187 -34.16 4.71 5.27
CA LEU A 187 -32.84 4.10 5.31
C LEU A 187 -31.87 4.89 6.20
N ASP A 188 -31.85 6.22 6.06
CA ASP A 188 -31.01 7.10 6.90
C ASP A 188 -31.40 7.01 8.37
N ARG A 189 -32.71 7.06 8.66
CA ARG A 189 -33.22 6.94 10.05
C ARG A 189 -32.87 5.61 10.70
N ALA A 190 -32.85 4.52 9.93
CA ALA A 190 -32.43 3.22 10.44
C ALA A 190 -30.95 3.20 10.83
N VAL A 191 -30.09 3.86 10.04
CA VAL A 191 -28.68 4.05 10.36
C VAL A 191 -28.50 5.02 11.54
N ASP A 192 -29.31 6.07 11.65
CA ASP A 192 -29.30 6.98 12.80
C ASP A 192 -29.65 6.25 14.10
N ALA A 193 -30.66 5.38 14.08
CA ALA A 193 -31.02 4.57 15.23
C ALA A 193 -29.89 3.61 15.65
N GLU A 194 -29.21 3.00 14.68
CA GLU A 194 -28.04 2.15 14.94
C GLU A 194 -26.86 2.93 15.50
N GLU A 195 -26.60 4.13 14.98
CA GLU A 195 -25.53 5.01 15.46
C GLU A 195 -25.76 5.44 16.92
N VAL A 196 -27.01 5.71 17.32
CA VAL A 196 -27.35 6.01 18.72
C VAL A 196 -26.97 4.85 19.64
N GLN A 197 -27.17 3.60 19.18
CA GLN A 197 -26.92 2.40 19.96
C GLN A 197 -25.43 2.04 20.02
N HIS A 198 -24.73 2.05 18.88
CA HIS A 198 -23.38 1.47 18.77
C HIS A 198 -22.26 2.51 18.65
N LYS A 199 -22.54 3.72 18.13
CA LYS A 199 -21.59 4.84 17.98
C LYS A 199 -20.33 4.48 17.17
N ASP A 200 -20.49 3.62 16.18
CA ASP A 200 -19.41 2.99 15.43
C ASP A 200 -19.46 3.27 13.92
N PHE A 201 -20.25 4.24 13.46
CA PHE A 201 -20.23 4.67 12.07
C PHE A 201 -19.24 5.81 11.76
N LEU A 202 -18.75 5.79 10.52
CA LEU A 202 -18.24 6.95 9.81
C LEU A 202 -19.20 7.26 8.66
N LYS A 203 -20.05 8.26 8.88
CA LYS A 203 -21.02 8.73 7.88
C LYS A 203 -20.33 9.66 6.88
N LEU A 204 -20.45 9.34 5.59
CA LEU A 204 -19.85 10.10 4.50
C LEU A 204 -20.90 11.01 3.83
N ASN A 205 -20.46 12.15 3.31
CA ASN A 205 -21.25 12.94 2.36
C ASN A 205 -21.16 12.29 0.97
N HIS A 206 -21.87 11.17 0.82
CA HIS A 206 -21.85 10.32 -0.36
C HIS A 206 -23.22 9.67 -0.51
N ILE A 207 -23.82 9.75 -1.71
CA ILE A 207 -25.06 9.05 -2.00
C ILE A 207 -24.72 7.58 -2.25
N GLU A 208 -25.24 6.68 -1.43
CA GLU A 208 -25.08 5.24 -1.64
C GLU A 208 -25.73 4.79 -2.96
N GLY A 209 -24.97 4.02 -3.74
CA GLY A 209 -25.40 3.53 -5.04
C GLY A 209 -24.64 2.28 -5.48
N TYR A 210 -25.25 1.51 -6.38
CA TYR A 210 -24.71 0.21 -6.81
C TYR A 210 -23.35 0.31 -7.54
N HIS A 211 -23.07 1.43 -8.22
CA HIS A 211 -21.86 1.66 -9.00
C HIS A 211 -20.92 2.71 -8.40
N GLU A 212 -21.12 3.04 -7.12
CA GLU A 212 -20.44 4.16 -6.49
C GLU A 212 -19.30 3.75 -5.54
N LEU A 213 -18.94 2.46 -5.51
CA LEU A 213 -17.97 1.93 -4.55
C LEU A 213 -16.58 2.61 -4.67
N SER A 214 -16.07 2.80 -5.89
CA SER A 214 -14.81 3.51 -6.12
C SER A 214 -14.87 4.96 -5.62
N SER A 215 -16.00 5.65 -5.83
CA SER A 215 -16.25 7.00 -5.29
C SER A 215 -16.28 6.98 -3.76
N LYS A 216 -16.96 6.00 -3.17
CA LYS A 216 -17.10 5.84 -1.72
C LYS A 216 -15.75 5.62 -1.05
N THR A 217 -14.91 4.74 -1.59
CA THR A 217 -13.56 4.48 -1.08
C THR A 217 -12.68 5.73 -1.14
N GLN A 218 -12.75 6.46 -2.24
CA GLN A 218 -12.01 7.72 -2.39
C GLN A 218 -12.43 8.76 -1.33
N ILE A 219 -13.74 8.92 -1.11
CA ILE A 219 -14.31 9.82 -0.10
C ILE A 219 -13.94 9.32 1.30
N TYR A 220 -14.00 8.02 1.55
CA TYR A 220 -13.60 7.41 2.83
C TYR A 220 -12.18 7.82 3.23
N PHE A 221 -11.18 7.59 2.36
CA PHE A 221 -9.80 7.97 2.68
C PHE A 221 -9.65 9.47 2.91
N SER A 222 -10.31 10.29 2.08
CA SER A 222 -10.29 11.75 2.23
C SER A 222 -10.88 12.20 3.58
N THR A 223 -12.04 11.65 3.97
CA THR A 223 -12.70 11.94 5.24
C THR A 223 -11.90 11.42 6.43
N ALA A 224 -11.34 10.22 6.33
CA ALA A 224 -10.54 9.63 7.40
C ALA A 224 -9.27 10.45 7.66
N VAL A 225 -8.55 10.84 6.60
CA VAL A 225 -7.38 11.74 6.72
C VAL A 225 -7.79 13.08 7.32
N ALA A 226 -8.92 13.66 6.91
CA ALA A 226 -9.36 14.94 7.49
C ALA A 226 -9.65 14.85 9.00
N LYS A 227 -10.05 13.66 9.50
CA LYS A 227 -10.47 13.47 10.89
C LYS A 227 -9.36 12.95 11.81
N TRP A 228 -8.43 12.14 11.32
CA TRP A 228 -7.40 11.49 12.13
C TRP A 228 -6.00 11.63 11.53
N ASP A 229 -4.99 11.77 12.40
CA ASP A 229 -3.58 11.71 12.03
C ASP A 229 -3.05 10.29 12.28
N ALA A 230 -3.36 9.36 11.36
CA ALA A 230 -3.01 7.95 11.49
C ALA A 230 -1.73 7.58 10.74
N ASP A 231 -0.99 6.57 11.20
CA ASP A 231 0.13 6.00 10.43
C ASP A 231 -0.36 5.22 9.20
N PHE A 232 -1.48 4.50 9.35
CA PHE A 232 -2.12 3.74 8.27
C PHE A 232 -3.63 3.94 8.20
N PHE A 233 -4.17 3.77 6.99
CA PHE A 233 -5.59 3.75 6.70
C PHE A 233 -5.93 2.44 5.99
N ILE A 234 -6.97 1.75 6.45
CA ILE A 234 -7.33 0.39 6.01
C ILE A 234 -8.75 0.40 5.49
N LYS A 235 -8.97 -0.20 4.33
CA LYS A 235 -10.30 -0.53 3.83
C LYS A 235 -10.54 -2.02 4.02
N VAL A 236 -11.73 -2.39 4.48
CA VAL A 236 -12.18 -3.78 4.66
C VAL A 236 -13.62 -3.93 4.16
N ASP A 237 -13.97 -5.06 3.54
CA ASP A 237 -15.36 -5.38 3.20
C ASP A 237 -16.15 -5.93 4.40
N ASP A 238 -17.47 -5.70 4.43
CA ASP A 238 -18.35 -6.13 5.53
C ASP A 238 -18.68 -7.64 5.57
N ASP A 239 -17.99 -8.44 4.75
CA ASP A 239 -18.06 -9.89 4.75
C ASP A 239 -16.67 -10.55 4.85
N VAL A 240 -15.72 -9.92 5.57
CA VAL A 240 -14.37 -10.46 5.82
C VAL A 240 -14.16 -10.69 7.32
N HIS A 241 -13.49 -11.80 7.68
CA HIS A 241 -13.02 -12.04 9.05
C HIS A 241 -11.61 -11.47 9.22
N ILE A 242 -11.39 -10.77 10.33
CA ILE A 242 -10.14 -10.05 10.62
C ILE A 242 -9.57 -10.50 11.97
N ASN A 243 -8.26 -10.69 12.01
CA ASN A 243 -7.46 -10.84 13.22
C ASN A 243 -6.70 -9.53 13.46
N LEU A 244 -7.18 -8.71 14.40
CA LEU A 244 -6.71 -7.33 14.60
C LEU A 244 -5.25 -7.24 15.08
N GLY A 245 -4.82 -8.16 15.94
CA GLY A 245 -3.46 -8.31 16.43
C GLY A 245 -2.49 -8.66 15.31
N MET A 246 -2.88 -9.59 14.43
CA MET A 246 -2.12 -9.90 13.21
C MET A 246 -2.03 -8.73 12.24
N VAL A 247 -3.15 -8.03 11.97
CA VAL A 247 -3.15 -6.81 11.15
C VAL A 247 -2.22 -5.76 11.77
N GLY A 248 -2.38 -5.45 13.05
CA GLY A 248 -1.55 -4.49 13.76
C GLY A 248 -0.06 -4.86 13.70
N SER A 249 0.27 -6.14 13.86
CA SER A 249 1.64 -6.64 13.82
C SER A 249 2.27 -6.44 12.44
N THR A 250 1.51 -6.72 11.38
CA THR A 250 1.94 -6.45 10.00
C THR A 250 2.20 -4.97 9.79
N LEU A 251 1.30 -4.09 10.21
CA LEU A 251 1.45 -2.65 10.02
C LEU A 251 2.62 -2.07 10.82
N ALA A 252 2.84 -2.55 12.04
CA ALA A 252 3.94 -2.10 12.90
C ALA A 252 5.31 -2.34 12.24
N ARG A 253 5.49 -3.48 11.54
CA ARG A 253 6.71 -3.80 10.77
C ARG A 253 7.00 -2.81 9.63
N HIS A 254 6.01 -2.07 9.18
CA HIS A 254 6.11 -1.14 8.05
C HIS A 254 5.97 0.33 8.44
N ARG A 255 5.84 0.64 9.74
CA ARG A 255 5.54 1.98 10.28
C ARG A 255 6.61 3.06 9.96
N SER A 256 7.85 2.65 9.75
CA SER A 256 8.95 3.56 9.37
C SER A 256 8.96 3.93 7.89
N LYS A 257 8.20 3.21 7.05
CA LYS A 257 8.19 3.39 5.61
C LYS A 257 7.12 4.41 5.20
N PRO A 258 7.44 5.42 4.37
CA PRO A 258 6.52 6.53 4.09
C PRO A 258 5.39 6.17 3.14
N ARG A 259 5.70 5.53 1.99
CA ARG A 259 4.77 5.26 0.89
C ARG A 259 4.57 3.76 0.68
N VAL A 260 3.79 3.15 1.55
CA VAL A 260 3.50 1.71 1.51
C VAL A 260 2.05 1.45 1.16
N TYR A 261 1.85 0.51 0.24
CA TYR A 261 0.57 -0.10 -0.09
C TYR A 261 0.64 -1.61 0.21
N ILE A 262 -0.11 -2.05 1.20
CA ILE A 262 -0.07 -3.42 1.75
C ILE A 262 -1.38 -4.13 1.42
N GLY A 263 -1.27 -5.34 0.91
CA GLY A 263 -2.41 -6.20 0.68
C GLY A 263 -1.99 -7.51 0.05
N CYS A 264 -2.95 -8.38 -0.23
CA CYS A 264 -2.68 -9.56 -1.04
C CYS A 264 -2.65 -9.14 -2.51
N MET A 265 -1.44 -9.01 -3.07
CA MET A 265 -1.24 -8.44 -4.40
C MET A 265 -1.62 -9.46 -5.47
N LYS A 266 -2.42 -9.02 -6.43
CA LYS A 266 -2.92 -9.81 -7.55
C LYS A 266 -2.79 -9.06 -8.87
N SER A 267 -2.88 -9.83 -9.96
CA SER A 267 -3.12 -9.34 -11.32
C SER A 267 -3.97 -10.40 -12.02
N GLY A 268 -4.99 -9.95 -12.74
CA GLY A 268 -6.00 -10.82 -13.33
C GLY A 268 -6.51 -10.26 -14.66
N PRO A 269 -7.27 -11.05 -15.43
CA PRO A 269 -7.80 -10.62 -16.72
C PRO A 269 -8.66 -9.37 -16.57
N VAL A 270 -8.55 -8.44 -17.51
CA VAL A 270 -9.45 -7.28 -17.59
C VAL A 270 -10.85 -7.77 -17.94
N LEU A 271 -11.86 -7.31 -17.20
CA LEU A 271 -13.25 -7.75 -17.36
C LEU A 271 -13.93 -6.98 -18.51
N ALA A 272 -13.48 -7.20 -19.73
CA ALA A 272 -13.93 -6.48 -20.93
C ALA A 272 -15.29 -6.96 -21.49
N GLN A 273 -15.78 -8.13 -21.07
CA GLN A 273 -17.02 -8.71 -21.60
C GLN A 273 -18.26 -8.07 -20.97
N LYS A 274 -19.17 -7.53 -21.80
CA LYS A 274 -20.45 -7.00 -21.32
C LYS A 274 -21.28 -8.10 -20.63
N GLY A 275 -21.95 -7.74 -19.55
CA GLY A 275 -22.84 -8.64 -18.81
C GLY A 275 -22.18 -9.46 -17.70
N VAL A 276 -20.84 -9.45 -17.60
CA VAL A 276 -20.16 -10.01 -16.42
C VAL A 276 -20.24 -9.03 -15.25
N LYS A 277 -20.26 -9.58 -14.02
CA LYS A 277 -20.15 -8.80 -12.80
C LYS A 277 -18.85 -8.00 -12.86
N TYR A 278 -18.93 -6.69 -12.63
CA TYR A 278 -17.80 -5.76 -12.70
C TYR A 278 -17.16 -5.57 -14.10
N HIS A 279 -17.96 -5.70 -15.17
CA HIS A 279 -17.55 -5.28 -16.51
C HIS A 279 -16.94 -3.87 -16.48
N GLU A 280 -15.73 -3.74 -17.02
CA GLU A 280 -15.00 -2.49 -17.11
C GLU A 280 -15.30 -1.80 -18.44
N PRO A 281 -16.14 -0.76 -18.48
CA PRO A 281 -16.51 -0.09 -19.73
C PRO A 281 -15.32 0.56 -20.45
N GLU A 282 -14.28 0.93 -19.71
CA GLU A 282 -13.07 1.54 -20.24
C GLU A 282 -11.91 0.54 -20.32
N TYR A 283 -12.21 -0.75 -20.55
CA TYR A 283 -11.23 -1.85 -20.61
C TYR A 283 -10.09 -1.59 -21.61
N TRP A 284 -10.36 -0.81 -22.67
CA TRP A 284 -9.39 -0.44 -23.70
C TRP A 284 -8.21 0.38 -23.16
N LYS A 285 -8.35 1.02 -21.98
CA LYS A 285 -7.25 1.74 -21.31
C LYS A 285 -6.18 0.82 -20.72
N PHE A 286 -6.47 -0.47 -20.58
CA PHE A 286 -5.53 -1.47 -20.06
C PHE A 286 -4.69 -2.14 -21.18
N GLY A 287 -4.80 -1.61 -22.41
CA GLY A 287 -4.07 -2.06 -23.58
C GLY A 287 -4.89 -3.02 -24.44
N GLU A 288 -4.23 -4.05 -24.96
CA GLU A 288 -4.80 -4.97 -25.96
C GLU A 288 -5.64 -6.09 -25.32
N GLU A 289 -6.41 -6.78 -26.15
CA GLU A 289 -7.17 -7.95 -25.72
C GLU A 289 -6.24 -9.03 -25.15
N GLY A 290 -6.61 -9.58 -23.99
CA GLY A 290 -5.77 -10.53 -23.25
C GLY A 290 -4.85 -9.88 -22.21
N ASN A 291 -4.73 -8.55 -22.20
CA ASN A 291 -4.02 -7.85 -21.13
C ASN A 291 -4.69 -8.08 -19.77
N LYS A 292 -3.86 -7.99 -18.73
CA LYS A 292 -4.26 -8.09 -17.33
C LYS A 292 -4.29 -6.70 -16.71
N TYR A 293 -5.08 -6.55 -15.65
CA TYR A 293 -4.93 -5.41 -14.76
C TYR A 293 -3.49 -5.32 -14.24
N PHE A 294 -2.97 -4.11 -14.04
CA PHE A 294 -1.73 -3.89 -13.30
C PHE A 294 -1.80 -4.54 -11.92
N ARG A 295 -0.64 -4.75 -11.29
CA ARG A 295 -0.61 -5.36 -9.96
C ARG A 295 -1.25 -4.44 -8.92
N HIS A 296 -2.23 -4.95 -8.18
CA HIS A 296 -2.97 -4.22 -7.13
C HIS A 296 -3.35 -5.20 -6.01
N ALA A 297 -3.65 -4.70 -4.81
CA ALA A 297 -4.16 -5.54 -3.73
C ALA A 297 -5.60 -5.97 -4.01
N THR A 298 -5.99 -7.13 -3.49
CA THR A 298 -7.38 -7.58 -3.56
C THR A 298 -8.32 -6.70 -2.74
N GLY A 299 -9.56 -6.50 -3.23
CA GLY A 299 -10.51 -5.57 -2.62
C GLY A 299 -10.99 -5.91 -1.20
N GLN A 300 -10.90 -7.16 -0.74
CA GLN A 300 -11.43 -7.57 0.57
C GLN A 300 -10.80 -6.81 1.74
N ILE A 301 -9.48 -6.62 1.66
CA ILE A 301 -8.73 -5.82 2.63
C ILE A 301 -7.43 -5.31 2.00
N TYR A 302 -7.11 -4.04 2.27
CA TYR A 302 -5.81 -3.47 2.02
C TYR A 302 -5.55 -2.28 2.95
N ALA A 303 -4.26 -1.99 3.17
CA ALA A 303 -3.82 -0.87 3.98
C ALA A 303 -2.91 0.04 3.17
N ILE A 304 -3.03 1.35 3.39
CA ILE A 304 -2.17 2.36 2.80
C ILE A 304 -1.61 3.25 3.90
N SER A 305 -0.35 3.64 3.73
CA SER A 305 0.31 4.64 4.57
C SER A 305 -0.37 6.01 4.52
N LYS A 306 -0.12 6.82 5.55
CA LYS A 306 -0.58 8.22 5.66
C LYS A 306 -0.32 9.06 4.41
N ASP A 307 0.86 8.93 3.81
CA ASP A 307 1.26 9.74 2.66
C ASP A 307 0.40 9.42 1.44
N LEU A 308 0.10 8.14 1.21
CA LEU A 308 -0.78 7.69 0.12
C LEU A 308 -2.23 8.07 0.36
N ALA A 309 -2.72 7.92 1.60
CA ALA A 309 -4.08 8.34 1.94
C ALA A 309 -4.24 9.86 1.75
N THR A 310 -3.22 10.65 2.08
CA THR A 310 -3.28 12.09 1.86
C THR A 310 -3.14 12.46 0.39
N TYR A 311 -2.32 11.73 -0.38
CA TYR A 311 -2.27 11.87 -1.83
C TYR A 311 -3.66 11.67 -2.46
N ILE A 312 -4.42 10.66 -2.01
CA ILE A 312 -5.81 10.45 -2.44
C ILE A 312 -6.67 11.67 -2.09
N SER A 313 -6.59 12.15 -0.85
CA SER A 313 -7.38 13.30 -0.39
C SER A 313 -7.11 14.57 -1.20
N VAL A 314 -5.85 14.84 -1.52
CA VAL A 314 -5.41 16.04 -2.24
C VAL A 314 -5.80 15.97 -3.71
N ASN A 315 -5.62 14.81 -4.34
CA ASN A 315 -5.81 14.63 -5.77
C ASN A 315 -7.21 14.09 -6.13
N ARG A 316 -8.13 14.00 -5.15
CA ARG A 316 -9.48 13.47 -5.31
C ARG A 316 -10.17 13.87 -6.63
N PRO A 317 -10.18 15.15 -7.07
CA PRO A 317 -10.91 15.55 -8.26
C PRO A 317 -10.38 14.96 -9.59
N ILE A 318 -9.12 14.54 -9.63
CA ILE A 318 -8.46 14.07 -10.86
C ILE A 318 -8.19 12.57 -10.88
N LEU A 319 -8.36 11.89 -9.75
CA LEU A 319 -8.16 10.44 -9.66
C LEU A 319 -9.29 9.72 -10.38
N HIS A 320 -8.90 8.92 -11.38
CA HIS A 320 -9.83 8.17 -12.21
C HIS A 320 -10.46 7.00 -11.45
N LYS A 321 -11.73 6.69 -11.73
CA LYS A 321 -12.48 5.62 -11.07
C LYS A 321 -12.91 4.59 -12.09
N PHE A 322 -12.31 3.41 -11.99
CA PHE A 322 -12.70 2.22 -12.73
C PHE A 322 -13.90 1.53 -12.05
N ALA A 323 -14.52 0.60 -12.77
CA ALA A 323 -15.68 -0.16 -12.27
C ALA A 323 -15.33 -1.04 -11.06
N ASN A 324 -14.09 -1.55 -11.03
CA ASN A 324 -13.55 -2.27 -9.88
C ASN A 324 -12.85 -1.28 -8.95
N GLU A 325 -13.26 -1.27 -7.67
CA GLU A 325 -12.73 -0.34 -6.67
C GLU A 325 -11.24 -0.61 -6.36
N ASP A 326 -10.86 -1.89 -6.28
CA ASP A 326 -9.50 -2.30 -5.96
C ASP A 326 -8.52 -1.99 -7.11
N VAL A 327 -9.00 -2.14 -8.35
CA VAL A 327 -8.32 -1.64 -9.55
C VAL A 327 -8.22 -0.11 -9.49
N SER A 328 -9.28 0.61 -9.15
CA SER A 328 -9.24 2.08 -9.02
C SER A 328 -8.13 2.52 -8.06
N LEU A 329 -8.09 1.95 -6.85
CA LEU A 329 -7.08 2.27 -5.86
C LEU A 329 -5.65 1.99 -6.37
N GLY A 330 -5.41 0.80 -6.94
CA GLY A 330 -4.08 0.46 -7.47
C GLY A 330 -3.64 1.40 -8.60
N SER A 331 -4.58 1.87 -9.43
CA SER A 331 -4.27 2.82 -10.52
C SER A 331 -3.76 4.17 -10.00
N TRP A 332 -4.18 4.58 -8.81
CA TRP A 332 -3.77 5.84 -8.22
C TRP A 332 -2.30 5.83 -7.79
N PHE A 333 -1.72 4.63 -7.63
CA PHE A 333 -0.37 4.43 -7.13
C PHE A 333 0.62 3.95 -8.19
N ILE A 334 0.16 3.43 -9.33
CA ILE A 334 1.05 2.83 -10.35
C ILE A 334 2.08 3.81 -10.93
N GLY A 335 1.76 5.11 -10.97
CA GLY A 335 2.66 6.17 -11.43
C GLY A 335 3.50 6.81 -10.32
N LEU A 336 3.39 6.31 -9.09
CA LEU A 336 4.08 6.82 -7.91
C LEU A 336 5.17 5.84 -7.46
N ASP A 337 6.19 6.36 -6.77
CA ASP A 337 7.23 5.55 -6.13
C ASP A 337 6.69 4.93 -4.83
N VAL A 338 5.88 3.86 -4.97
CA VAL A 338 5.18 3.17 -3.89
C VAL A 338 5.70 1.76 -3.70
N GLU A 339 6.03 1.42 -2.45
CA GLU A 339 6.35 0.05 -2.10
C GLU A 339 5.07 -0.78 -1.99
N HIS A 340 4.90 -1.71 -2.93
CA HIS A 340 3.80 -2.68 -2.92
C HIS A 340 4.22 -3.90 -2.10
N ILE A 341 3.58 -4.12 -0.96
CA ILE A 341 3.85 -5.25 -0.07
C ILE A 341 2.79 -6.33 -0.30
N ASP A 342 3.22 -7.47 -0.85
CA ASP A 342 2.38 -8.65 -1.03
C ASP A 342 2.33 -9.48 0.25
N ASP A 343 1.35 -9.19 1.10
CA ASP A 343 1.12 -9.93 2.35
C ASP A 343 0.01 -10.98 2.14
N ARG A 344 0.43 -12.25 2.06
CA ARG A 344 -0.47 -13.39 1.85
C ARG A 344 -1.31 -13.75 3.08
N SER A 345 -1.03 -13.19 4.25
CA SER A 345 -1.87 -13.34 5.43
C SER A 345 -3.20 -12.57 5.31
N LEU A 346 -3.29 -11.61 4.38
CA LEU A 346 -4.48 -10.81 4.10
C LEU A 346 -5.45 -11.44 3.08
N CYS A 347 -5.24 -12.70 2.70
CA CYS A 347 -6.10 -13.39 1.73
C CYS A 347 -6.16 -14.91 1.93
N CYS A 348 -6.21 -15.34 3.19
CA CYS A 348 -6.44 -16.75 3.49
C CYS A 348 -7.87 -17.16 3.14
N GLY A 349 -8.02 -18.43 2.76
CA GLY A 349 -9.32 -19.07 2.72
C GLY A 349 -9.91 -19.19 4.13
N THR A 350 -11.24 -19.23 4.23
CA THR A 350 -11.92 -19.66 5.46
C THR A 350 -11.58 -21.15 5.76
N PRO A 351 -12.04 -21.72 6.89
CA PRO A 351 -11.78 -23.13 7.24
C PRO A 351 -11.93 -24.10 6.05
N LEU A 352 -10.95 -24.97 5.79
CA LEU A 352 -9.81 -25.35 6.65
C LEU A 352 -8.50 -24.57 6.43
N ASP A 353 -8.41 -23.63 5.48
CA ASP A 353 -7.13 -23.01 5.09
C ASP A 353 -6.52 -22.18 6.22
N CYS A 354 -7.31 -21.26 6.81
CA CYS A 354 -6.86 -20.43 7.93
C CYS A 354 -6.35 -21.25 9.12
N GLU A 355 -7.01 -22.38 9.44
CA GLU A 355 -6.68 -23.24 10.57
C GLU A 355 -5.36 -23.95 10.36
N TRP A 356 -5.17 -24.53 9.18
CA TRP A 356 -3.91 -25.20 8.83
C TRP A 356 -2.75 -24.22 8.83
N LYS A 357 -2.96 -22.99 8.34
CA LYS A 357 -1.95 -21.94 8.38
C LYS A 357 -1.61 -21.51 9.80
N ALA A 358 -2.60 -21.35 10.67
CA ALA A 358 -2.39 -21.06 12.09
C ALA A 358 -1.60 -22.19 12.79
N GLN A 359 -1.98 -23.46 12.55
CA GLN A 359 -1.27 -24.63 13.08
C GLN A 359 0.18 -24.72 12.57
N ALA A 360 0.45 -24.25 11.36
CA ALA A 360 1.78 -24.15 10.79
C ALA A 360 2.58 -22.92 11.25
N GLY A 361 2.08 -22.15 12.22
CA GLY A 361 2.74 -20.95 12.75
C GLY A 361 2.67 -19.72 11.84
N ASN A 362 1.78 -19.73 10.84
CA ASN A 362 1.56 -18.62 9.91
C ASN A 362 0.10 -18.14 9.99
N PRO A 363 -0.38 -17.65 11.15
CA PRO A 363 -1.76 -17.21 11.31
C PRO A 363 -2.14 -16.11 10.31
N CYS A 364 -3.39 -16.14 9.88
CA CYS A 364 -3.92 -15.22 8.90
C CYS A 364 -4.33 -13.90 9.55
N ALA A 365 -4.10 -12.78 8.87
CA ALA A 365 -4.61 -11.47 9.26
C ALA A 365 -6.05 -11.25 8.77
N ALA A 366 -6.40 -11.84 7.61
CA ALA A 366 -7.76 -11.84 7.09
C ALA A 366 -8.12 -13.16 6.40
N SER A 367 -9.39 -13.56 6.54
CA SER A 367 -9.93 -14.79 5.97
C SER A 367 -11.25 -14.56 5.24
N PHE A 368 -11.36 -15.08 4.01
CA PHE A 368 -12.57 -14.98 3.18
C PHE A 368 -12.60 -16.06 2.08
N ASP A 369 -13.75 -16.24 1.41
CA ASP A 369 -13.90 -17.19 0.33
C ASP A 369 -13.78 -16.52 -1.05
N TRP A 370 -12.85 -17.03 -1.88
CA TRP A 370 -12.66 -16.52 -3.24
C TRP A 370 -13.91 -16.68 -4.12
N SER A 371 -14.72 -17.71 -3.88
CA SER A 371 -15.89 -18.06 -4.69
C SER A 371 -17.00 -17.00 -4.67
N CYS A 372 -17.13 -16.26 -3.57
CA CYS A 372 -18.10 -15.17 -3.43
C CYS A 372 -17.44 -13.81 -3.19
N SER A 373 -16.09 -13.74 -3.22
CA SER A 373 -15.31 -12.51 -3.01
C SER A 373 -15.53 -11.87 -1.63
N GLY A 374 -15.64 -12.73 -0.61
CA GLY A 374 -16.02 -12.44 0.78
C GLY A 374 -16.32 -13.77 1.49
N ILE A 375 -16.76 -13.78 2.74
CA ILE A 375 -17.26 -15.00 3.40
C ILE A 375 -18.63 -15.32 2.82
N CYS A 376 -18.78 -16.50 2.23
CA CYS A 376 -20.06 -16.88 1.64
C CYS A 376 -21.08 -17.08 2.76
N LYS A 377 -22.27 -16.49 2.63
CA LYS A 377 -23.28 -16.47 3.70
C LYS A 377 -22.69 -15.94 5.02
N SER A 378 -22.05 -14.76 4.93
CA SER A 378 -21.29 -14.18 6.03
C SER A 378 -22.09 -13.99 7.31
N VAL A 379 -23.39 -13.66 7.21
CA VAL A 379 -24.27 -13.53 8.38
C VAL A 379 -24.32 -14.83 9.19
N GLU A 380 -24.37 -15.97 8.52
CA GLU A 380 -24.48 -17.29 9.16
C GLU A 380 -23.10 -17.89 9.49
N ARG A 381 -22.06 -17.56 8.71
CA ARG A 381 -20.74 -18.22 8.80
C ARG A 381 -19.67 -17.42 9.53
N MET A 382 -19.85 -16.13 9.78
CA MET A 382 -18.83 -15.30 10.46
C MET A 382 -18.43 -15.89 11.81
N GLU A 383 -19.40 -16.36 12.60
CA GLU A 383 -19.16 -16.98 13.90
C GLU A 383 -18.28 -18.24 13.81
N GLU A 384 -18.63 -19.18 12.92
CA GLU A 384 -17.84 -20.40 12.70
C GLU A 384 -16.41 -20.06 12.24
N VAL A 385 -16.28 -19.11 11.31
CA VAL A 385 -14.98 -18.65 10.82
C VAL A 385 -14.18 -18.01 11.95
N HIS A 386 -14.81 -17.19 12.79
CA HIS A 386 -14.15 -16.52 13.90
C HIS A 386 -13.66 -17.52 14.95
N GLN A 387 -14.47 -18.50 15.33
CA GLN A 387 -14.06 -19.53 16.30
C GLN A 387 -12.87 -20.37 15.84
N ARG A 388 -12.71 -20.56 14.52
CA ARG A 388 -11.72 -21.47 13.94
C ARG A 388 -10.47 -20.76 13.42
N CYS A 389 -10.64 -19.55 12.87
CA CYS A 389 -9.56 -18.73 12.32
C CYS A 389 -9.09 -17.62 13.28
N GLY A 390 -9.84 -17.37 14.36
CA GLY A 390 -9.59 -16.28 15.29
C GLY A 390 -8.26 -16.39 16.02
N GLU A 391 -7.62 -15.26 16.27
CA GLU A 391 -6.41 -15.16 17.10
C GLU A 391 -6.70 -15.16 18.62
N GLY A 392 -7.98 -15.18 19.01
CA GLY A 392 -8.44 -15.10 20.40
C GLY A 392 -8.57 -13.66 20.91
N ASP A 393 -9.55 -13.42 21.79
CA ASP A 393 -9.96 -12.08 22.22
C ASP A 393 -8.84 -11.27 22.90
N GLU A 394 -7.89 -11.95 23.55
CA GLU A 394 -6.78 -11.31 24.26
C GLU A 394 -5.58 -10.95 23.36
N ALA A 395 -5.55 -11.44 22.11
CA ALA A 395 -4.40 -11.26 21.23
C ALA A 395 -4.09 -9.78 20.97
N ILE A 396 -5.13 -8.98 20.67
CA ILE A 396 -4.96 -7.55 20.42
C ILE A 396 -4.44 -6.80 21.65
N TRP A 397 -4.81 -7.23 22.86
CA TRP A 397 -4.39 -6.60 24.11
C TRP A 397 -2.95 -6.93 24.47
N HIS A 398 -2.51 -8.17 24.22
CA HIS A 398 -1.13 -8.60 24.47
C HIS A 398 -0.12 -8.15 23.41
N THR A 399 -0.58 -7.75 22.22
CA THR A 399 0.33 -7.32 21.17
C THR A 399 0.82 -5.88 21.41
N SER A 400 2.14 -5.68 21.32
CA SER A 400 2.79 -4.35 21.35
C SER A 400 3.13 -3.87 19.95
N PHE A 401 2.81 -2.62 19.61
CA PHE A 401 3.01 -2.02 18.28
C PHE A 401 3.88 -0.76 18.34
#